data_AF-A0A838UV33-F1
#
_entry.id   AF-A0A838UV33-F1
#
_cell.length_a   1.000
_cell.length_b   1.000
_cell.length_c   1.000
_cell.angle_alpha   90.00
_cell.angle_beta   90.00
_cell.angle_gamma   90.00
#
_symmetry.space_group_name_H-M   'P 1'
#
loop_
_entity.id
_entity.type
_entity.pdbx_description
1 polymer ?
#
loop_
_entity_poly.entity_id
_entity_poly.type
_entity_poly.pdbx_seq_one_letter_code
_entity_poly.pdbx_strand_id
1 'polypeptide(L)'
;MSLPRPPKPPRERLDVLVAARGLAPSRERAQGIIMAGQVLVEGHVSDKPGTKFPPDAAITLATPDPAARYVSRGALKLERALDAFALDPQGRVALDVGASTGGFTDLLLQRAAVRVFAVDVGQGQLAWRLREDPRVVVLERTNIRSLRELPAGTQADCAVMDVSFISLRLVLPHVLPLIHPGAWIVALVKPQFEAGKREADRGNGVIRDPAVHARVLSELLGWLATDLPACAVQGLIPSPITGRDGNHEYLLWLAYGGTATPVAIDVAAVVTAAGVA
;
A
#
# COMPACT_ATOMS: atom_id res chain seq x y z
N MET A 1 -32.37 12.21 55.54
CA MET A 1 -33.18 11.95 54.33
C MET A 1 -32.25 11.94 53.13
N SER A 2 -32.12 10.81 52.43
CA SER A 2 -31.29 10.71 51.22
C SER A 2 -32.12 11.19 50.03
N LEU A 3 -31.60 12.13 49.24
CA LEU A 3 -32.29 12.64 48.05
C LEU A 3 -32.46 11.49 47.02
N PRO A 4 -33.61 11.38 46.34
CA PRO A 4 -33.82 10.36 45.33
C PRO A 4 -32.85 10.56 44.17
N ARG A 5 -32.25 9.45 43.70
CA ARG A 5 -31.37 9.45 42.52
C ARG A 5 -32.15 9.98 41.31
N PRO A 6 -31.55 10.88 40.49
CA PRO A 6 -32.21 11.35 39.28
C PRO A 6 -32.52 10.18 38.33
N PRO A 7 -33.61 10.24 37.56
CA PRO A 7 -33.98 9.19 36.63
C PRO A 7 -32.86 8.98 35.62
N LYS A 8 -32.54 7.72 35.33
CA LYS A 8 -31.57 7.39 34.27
C LYS A 8 -32.09 7.96 32.95
N PRO A 9 -31.24 8.61 32.13
CA PRO A 9 -31.66 9.11 30.84
C PRO A 9 -32.20 7.95 29.98
N PRO A 10 -33.23 8.20 29.15
CA PRO A 10 -33.76 7.18 28.26
C PRO A 10 -32.63 6.66 27.37
N ARG A 11 -32.59 5.35 27.13
CA ARG A 11 -31.63 4.73 26.21
C ARG A 11 -32.37 3.95 25.14
N GLU A 12 -31.98 4.15 23.90
CA GLU A 12 -32.63 3.57 22.73
C GLU A 12 -31.68 2.65 21.98
N ARG A 13 -32.23 1.66 21.27
CA ARG A 13 -31.42 0.69 20.53
C ARG A 13 -30.70 1.36 19.37
N LEU A 14 -29.48 0.90 19.10
CA LEU A 14 -28.65 1.43 18.03
C LEU A 14 -29.32 1.35 16.66
N ASP A 15 -30.02 0.24 16.33
CA ASP A 15 -30.76 0.12 15.08
C ASP A 15 -31.85 1.17 14.89
N VAL A 16 -32.54 1.53 15.98
CA VAL A 16 -33.56 2.58 15.98
C VAL A 16 -32.91 3.95 15.83
N LEU A 17 -31.84 4.24 16.56
CA LEU A 17 -31.12 5.51 16.47
C LEU A 17 -30.52 5.75 15.08
N VAL A 18 -29.92 4.72 14.47
CA VAL A 18 -29.32 4.80 13.11
C VAL A 18 -30.39 5.08 12.05
N ALA A 19 -31.55 4.41 12.12
CA ALA A 19 -32.65 4.65 11.19
C ALA A 19 -33.29 6.03 11.41
N ALA A 20 -33.57 6.41 12.67
CA ALA A 20 -34.19 7.68 13.02
C ALA A 20 -33.34 8.90 12.62
N ARG A 21 -32.01 8.75 12.59
CA ARG A 21 -31.06 9.78 12.18
C ARG A 21 -30.79 9.80 10.66
N GLY A 22 -31.48 8.97 9.87
CA GLY A 22 -31.30 8.91 8.42
C GLY A 22 -29.96 8.30 7.97
N LEU A 23 -29.21 7.66 8.87
CA LEU A 23 -27.96 6.96 8.54
C LEU A 23 -28.22 5.62 7.82
N ALA A 24 -29.46 5.13 7.88
CA ALA A 24 -29.94 4.02 7.08
C ALA A 24 -31.39 4.28 6.62
N PRO A 25 -31.79 3.81 5.43
CA PRO A 25 -33.13 4.02 4.87
C PRO A 25 -34.24 3.24 5.60
N SER A 26 -33.89 2.22 6.39
CA SER A 26 -34.83 1.48 7.22
C SER A 26 -34.13 0.90 8.45
N ARG A 27 -34.92 0.43 9.42
CA ARG A 27 -34.40 -0.27 10.60
C ARG A 27 -33.71 -1.58 10.23
N GLU A 28 -34.24 -2.32 9.26
CA GLU A 28 -33.65 -3.56 8.74
C GLU A 28 -32.29 -3.27 8.09
N ARG A 29 -32.20 -2.18 7.32
CA ARG A 29 -30.93 -1.73 6.73
C ARG A 29 -29.95 -1.28 7.82
N ALA A 30 -30.42 -0.60 8.87
CA ALA A 30 -29.62 -0.21 10.02
C ALA A 30 -29.01 -1.45 10.72
N GLN A 31 -29.79 -2.50 10.95
CA GLN A 31 -29.28 -3.75 11.52
C GLN A 31 -28.17 -4.36 10.66
N GLY A 32 -28.35 -4.39 9.33
CA GLY A 32 -27.35 -4.91 8.40
C GLY A 32 -26.02 -4.16 8.49
N ILE A 33 -26.03 -2.84 8.44
CA ILE A 33 -24.78 -2.04 8.50
C ILE A 33 -24.13 -2.06 9.88
N ILE A 34 -24.92 -2.17 10.96
CA ILE A 34 -24.40 -2.35 12.32
C ILE A 34 -23.69 -3.70 12.42
N MET A 35 -24.33 -4.80 12.00
CA MET A 35 -23.73 -6.15 12.05
C MET A 35 -22.49 -6.27 11.14
N ALA A 36 -22.42 -5.47 10.08
CA ALA A 36 -21.25 -5.38 9.21
C ALA A 36 -20.10 -4.53 9.82
N GLY A 37 -20.25 -4.02 11.05
CA GLY A 37 -19.25 -3.19 11.71
C GLY A 37 -19.10 -1.79 11.12
N GLN A 38 -20.09 -1.32 10.35
CA GLN A 38 -20.03 -0.05 9.62
C GLN A 38 -20.60 1.12 10.42
N VAL A 39 -20.85 0.95 11.72
CA VAL A 39 -21.41 1.99 12.59
C VAL A 39 -20.45 2.23 13.76
N LEU A 40 -20.05 3.49 13.93
CA LEU A 40 -19.27 3.97 15.04
C LEU A 40 -20.20 4.66 16.05
N VAL A 41 -20.06 4.34 17.32
CA VAL A 41 -20.71 5.04 18.44
C VAL A 41 -19.61 5.57 19.36
N GLU A 42 -19.57 6.88 19.59
CA GLU A 42 -18.49 7.53 20.34
C GLU A 42 -17.10 7.15 19.82
N GLY A 43 -16.95 7.07 18.49
CA GLY A 43 -15.71 6.71 17.81
C GLY A 43 -15.34 5.23 17.81
N HIS A 44 -16.15 4.34 18.40
CA HIS A 44 -15.88 2.90 18.48
C HIS A 44 -16.87 2.09 17.64
N VAL A 45 -16.40 1.03 16.98
CA VAL A 45 -17.28 0.13 16.24
C VAL A 45 -18.29 -0.52 17.18
N SER A 46 -19.56 -0.44 16.82
CA SER A 46 -20.63 -1.16 17.50
C SER A 46 -21.30 -2.11 16.52
N ASP A 47 -21.24 -3.41 16.82
CA ASP A 47 -21.67 -4.51 15.96
C ASP A 47 -23.00 -5.17 16.40
N LYS A 48 -23.59 -4.66 17.49
CA LYS A 48 -24.78 -5.22 18.14
C LYS A 48 -25.95 -4.25 18.00
N PRO A 49 -26.90 -4.51 17.08
CA PRO A 49 -28.03 -3.60 16.83
C PRO A 49 -28.92 -3.32 18.04
N GLY A 50 -29.02 -4.30 18.95
CA GLY A 50 -29.81 -4.17 20.18
C GLY A 50 -29.13 -3.39 21.31
N THR A 51 -27.87 -2.98 21.14
CA THR A 51 -27.14 -2.21 22.17
C THR A 51 -27.83 -0.86 22.35
N LYS A 52 -28.10 -0.49 23.61
CA LYS A 52 -28.81 0.74 23.92
C LYS A 52 -27.84 1.89 24.16
N PHE A 53 -28.06 3.04 23.56
CA PHE A 53 -27.27 4.25 23.75
C PHE A 53 -28.15 5.44 24.15
N PRO A 54 -27.59 6.47 24.78
CA PRO A 54 -28.26 7.76 24.92
C PRO A 54 -28.71 8.31 23.56
N PRO A 55 -29.88 8.97 23.45
CA PRO A 55 -30.38 9.57 22.20
C PRO A 55 -29.44 10.59 21.58
N ASP A 56 -28.53 11.18 22.36
CA ASP A 56 -27.53 12.17 21.98
C ASP A 56 -26.13 11.58 21.70
N ALA A 57 -25.94 10.26 21.83
CA ALA A 57 -24.65 9.63 21.53
C ALA A 57 -24.17 9.96 20.12
N ALA A 58 -22.89 10.25 19.92
CA ALA A 58 -22.31 10.49 18.61
C ALA A 58 -22.33 9.18 17.80
N ILE A 59 -23.11 9.14 16.71
CA ILE A 59 -23.21 7.98 15.82
C ILE A 59 -22.82 8.42 14.43
N THR A 60 -21.84 7.75 13.84
CA THR A 60 -21.40 7.98 12.47
C THR A 60 -21.32 6.65 11.72
N LEU A 61 -21.47 6.70 10.40
CA LEU A 61 -21.10 5.56 9.58
C LEU A 61 -19.58 5.50 9.51
N ALA A 62 -19.02 4.31 9.68
CA ALA A 62 -17.65 4.07 9.28
C ALA A 62 -17.57 4.36 7.78
N THR A 63 -16.72 5.30 7.39
CA THR A 63 -16.38 5.51 5.99
C THR A 63 -15.90 4.16 5.45
N PRO A 64 -16.41 3.67 4.30
CA PRO A 64 -15.88 2.46 3.70
C PRO A 64 -14.36 2.63 3.58
N ASP A 65 -13.59 1.71 4.17
CA ASP A 65 -12.15 1.73 4.05
C ASP A 65 -11.82 1.76 2.54
N PRO A 66 -11.13 2.79 2.02
CA PRO A 66 -10.75 2.82 0.61
C PRO A 66 -9.96 1.57 0.18
N ALA A 67 -9.33 0.87 1.13
CA ALA A 67 -8.66 -0.40 0.90
C ALA A 67 -9.60 -1.60 0.74
N ALA A 68 -10.89 -1.50 1.12
CA ALA A 68 -11.85 -2.61 1.05
C ALA A 68 -12.11 -3.09 -0.39
N ARG A 69 -11.77 -2.28 -1.41
CA ARG A 69 -11.81 -2.69 -2.82
C ARG A 69 -10.63 -3.58 -3.24
N TYR A 70 -9.59 -3.64 -2.42
CA TYR A 70 -8.36 -4.40 -2.67
C TYR A 70 -8.21 -5.56 -1.68
N VAL A 71 -7.45 -6.59 -2.05
CA VAL A 71 -7.11 -7.70 -1.14
C VAL A 71 -6.22 -7.27 0.02
N SER A 72 -5.59 -6.10 -0.08
CA SER A 72 -4.66 -5.55 0.92
C SER A 72 -4.53 -4.04 0.80
N ARG A 73 -4.30 -3.38 1.93
CA ARG A 73 -4.00 -1.94 2.01
C ARG A 73 -2.75 -1.54 1.22
N GLY A 74 -1.86 -2.50 0.92
CA GLY A 74 -0.68 -2.25 0.06
C GLY A 74 -1.06 -1.60 -1.26
N ALA A 75 -2.19 -1.98 -1.87
CA ALA A 75 -2.68 -1.41 -3.12
C ALA A 75 -2.76 0.12 -3.12
N LEU A 76 -3.09 0.75 -1.99
CA LEU A 76 -3.16 2.22 -1.87
C LEU A 76 -1.84 2.90 -2.20
N LYS A 77 -0.71 2.24 -1.91
CA LYS A 77 0.63 2.77 -2.21
C LYS A 77 0.85 2.85 -3.72
N LEU A 78 0.57 1.76 -4.43
CA LEU A 78 0.72 1.72 -5.88
C LEU A 78 -0.34 2.60 -6.56
N GLU A 79 -1.57 2.67 -6.05
CA GLU A 79 -2.62 3.57 -6.55
C GLU A 79 -2.11 5.02 -6.56
N ARG A 80 -1.55 5.46 -5.43
CA ARG A 80 -0.94 6.79 -5.31
C ARG A 80 0.18 7.01 -6.31
N ALA A 81 1.07 6.04 -6.53
CA ALA A 81 2.15 6.18 -7.50
C ALA A 81 1.64 6.27 -8.94
N LEU A 82 0.75 5.36 -9.35
CA LEU A 82 0.22 5.35 -10.71
C LEU A 82 -0.53 6.64 -11.04
N ASP A 83 -1.31 7.16 -10.08
CA ASP A 83 -2.04 8.42 -10.26
C ASP A 83 -1.12 9.64 -10.26
N ALA A 84 -0.15 9.70 -9.35
CA ALA A 84 0.78 10.83 -9.26
C ALA A 84 1.68 10.96 -10.48
N PHE A 85 2.14 9.81 -10.97
CA PHE A 85 3.10 9.73 -12.07
C PHE A 85 2.43 9.55 -13.43
N ALA A 86 1.09 9.52 -13.48
CA ALA A 86 0.30 9.27 -14.69
C ALA A 86 0.73 8.01 -15.44
N LEU A 87 0.98 6.91 -14.69
CA LEU A 87 1.39 5.63 -15.22
C LEU A 87 0.18 4.72 -15.44
N ASP A 88 0.09 4.16 -16.63
CA ASP A 88 -1.03 3.31 -17.03
C ASP A 88 -0.58 1.86 -17.28
N PRO A 89 -1.06 0.89 -16.49
CA PRO A 89 -0.84 -0.54 -16.72
C PRO A 89 -1.82 -1.16 -17.72
N GLN A 90 -2.80 -0.42 -18.26
CA GLN A 90 -3.77 -0.95 -19.21
C GLN A 90 -3.08 -1.59 -20.41
N GLY A 91 -3.47 -2.82 -20.74
CA GLY A 91 -2.93 -3.54 -21.90
C GLY A 91 -1.52 -4.11 -21.67
N ARG A 92 -0.90 -3.90 -20.51
CA ARG A 92 0.49 -4.28 -20.23
C ARG A 92 0.64 -5.61 -19.51
N VAL A 93 1.74 -6.30 -19.79
CA VAL A 93 2.29 -7.36 -18.95
C VAL A 93 3.05 -6.71 -17.80
N ALA A 94 2.67 -7.00 -16.56
CA ALA A 94 3.30 -6.45 -15.36
C ALA A 94 4.09 -7.51 -14.60
N LEU A 95 5.16 -7.06 -13.95
CA LEU A 95 5.93 -7.84 -12.98
C LEU A 95 5.74 -7.26 -11.57
N ASP A 96 5.18 -8.05 -10.66
CA ASP A 96 4.98 -7.67 -9.25
C ASP A 96 6.00 -8.40 -8.37
N VAL A 97 7.00 -7.68 -7.86
CA VAL A 97 8.10 -8.22 -7.05
C VAL A 97 7.82 -7.99 -5.56
N GLY A 98 7.59 -9.08 -4.83
CA GLY A 98 7.13 -9.04 -3.44
C GLY A 98 5.60 -9.00 -3.35
N ALA A 99 4.92 -9.80 -4.18
CA ALA A 99 3.46 -9.76 -4.33
C ALA A 99 2.71 -9.98 -3.00
N SER A 100 3.27 -10.77 -2.08
CA SER A 100 2.71 -11.10 -0.77
C SER A 100 1.23 -11.50 -0.84
N THR A 101 0.34 -10.75 -0.18
CA THR A 101 -1.12 -10.96 -0.22
C THR A 101 -1.76 -10.60 -1.56
N GLY A 102 -1.07 -9.84 -2.41
CA GLY A 102 -1.46 -9.51 -3.78
C GLY A 102 -2.05 -8.12 -3.97
N GLY A 103 -1.81 -7.17 -3.06
CA GLY A 103 -2.39 -5.82 -3.17
C GLY A 103 -2.00 -5.09 -4.46
N PHE A 104 -0.72 -5.15 -4.85
CA PHE A 104 -0.25 -4.54 -6.09
C PHE A 104 -0.78 -5.29 -7.32
N THR A 105 -0.66 -6.62 -7.34
CA THR A 105 -1.26 -7.49 -8.36
C THR A 105 -2.75 -7.17 -8.59
N ASP A 106 -3.55 -7.07 -7.53
CA ASP A 106 -4.98 -6.76 -7.61
C ASP A 106 -5.24 -5.41 -8.26
N LEU A 107 -4.53 -4.36 -7.84
CA LEU A 107 -4.65 -3.04 -8.46
C LEU A 107 -4.27 -3.05 -9.94
N LEU A 108 -3.19 -3.74 -10.31
CA LEU A 108 -2.75 -3.85 -11.70
C LEU A 108 -3.84 -4.51 -12.57
N LEU A 109 -4.45 -5.59 -12.08
CA LEU A 109 -5.56 -6.26 -12.77
C LEU A 109 -6.82 -5.40 -12.88
N GLN A 110 -7.14 -4.64 -11.81
CA GLN A 110 -8.26 -3.69 -11.80
C GLN A 110 -8.04 -2.54 -12.79
N ARG A 111 -6.78 -2.15 -13.00
CA ARG A 111 -6.36 -1.18 -14.05
C ARG A 111 -6.02 -1.85 -15.38
N ALA A 112 -6.61 -3.01 -15.65
CA ALA A 112 -6.60 -3.68 -16.95
C ALA A 112 -5.20 -4.10 -17.46
N ALA A 113 -4.26 -4.42 -16.57
CA ALA A 113 -3.10 -5.23 -16.95
C ALA A 113 -3.57 -6.58 -17.54
N VAL A 114 -2.96 -6.98 -18.66
CA VAL A 114 -3.36 -8.21 -19.38
C VAL A 114 -2.74 -9.46 -18.77
N ARG A 115 -1.64 -9.30 -18.03
CA ARG A 115 -0.97 -10.37 -17.29
C ARG A 115 -0.15 -9.78 -16.14
N VAL A 116 -0.09 -10.48 -15.02
CA VAL A 116 0.77 -10.13 -13.88
C VAL A 116 1.60 -11.34 -13.47
N PHE A 117 2.93 -11.21 -13.50
CA PHE A 117 3.84 -12.17 -12.88
C PHE A 117 4.04 -11.78 -11.41
N ALA A 118 3.39 -12.51 -10.50
CA ALA A 118 3.46 -12.27 -9.06
C ALA A 118 4.60 -13.08 -8.45
N VAL A 119 5.73 -12.44 -8.19
CA VAL A 119 6.94 -13.06 -7.62
C VAL A 119 6.96 -12.86 -6.11
N ASP A 120 7.10 -13.94 -5.35
CA ASP A 120 7.31 -13.87 -3.90
C ASP A 120 8.24 -14.98 -3.40
N VAL A 121 8.98 -14.69 -2.33
CA VAL A 121 9.83 -15.67 -1.64
C VAL A 121 9.03 -16.58 -0.70
N GLY A 122 7.87 -16.11 -0.24
CA GLY A 122 6.93 -16.86 0.57
C GLY A 122 6.15 -17.90 -0.24
N GLN A 123 5.24 -18.59 0.45
CA GLN A 123 4.35 -19.59 -0.12
C GLN A 123 2.95 -19.43 0.49
N GLY A 124 1.92 -19.56 -0.35
CA GLY A 124 0.52 -19.54 0.09
C GLY A 124 0.05 -18.18 0.58
N GLN A 125 0.73 -17.07 0.24
CA GLN A 125 0.37 -15.74 0.73
C GLN A 125 -0.67 -15.05 -0.17
N LEU A 126 -0.59 -15.28 -1.48
CA LEU A 126 -1.44 -14.62 -2.45
C LEU A 126 -2.91 -14.99 -2.23
N ALA A 127 -3.78 -13.98 -2.19
CA ALA A 127 -5.22 -14.16 -2.01
C ALA A 127 -5.80 -15.13 -3.06
N TRP A 128 -6.68 -16.03 -2.61
CA TRP A 128 -7.22 -17.12 -3.44
C TRP A 128 -7.80 -16.63 -4.78
N ARG A 129 -8.60 -15.56 -4.75
CA ARG A 129 -9.18 -14.96 -5.98
C ARG A 129 -8.15 -14.55 -7.02
N LEU A 130 -6.98 -14.08 -6.59
CA LEU A 130 -5.90 -13.66 -7.49
C LEU A 130 -5.14 -14.87 -8.02
N ARG A 131 -4.97 -15.90 -7.19
CA ARG A 131 -4.35 -17.16 -7.62
C ARG A 131 -5.18 -17.86 -8.70
N GLU A 132 -6.50 -17.75 -8.64
CA GLU A 132 -7.41 -18.33 -9.64
C GLU A 132 -7.60 -17.44 -10.88
N ASP A 133 -7.16 -16.18 -10.87
CA ASP A 133 -7.30 -15.30 -12.02
C ASP A 133 -6.36 -15.77 -13.15
N PRO A 134 -6.87 -16.07 -14.36
CA PRO A 134 -6.07 -16.60 -15.46
C PRO A 134 -5.01 -15.61 -15.99
N ARG A 135 -5.10 -14.33 -15.61
CA ARG A 135 -4.10 -13.30 -15.94
C ARG A 135 -2.92 -13.32 -14.97
N VAL A 136 -3.00 -14.02 -13.84
CA VAL A 136 -1.94 -14.06 -12.84
C VAL A 136 -1.09 -15.31 -13.00
N VAL A 137 0.22 -15.11 -13.09
CA VAL A 137 1.20 -16.20 -13.04
C VAL A 137 1.93 -16.11 -11.70
N VAL A 138 1.67 -17.08 -10.84
CA VAL A 138 2.22 -17.12 -9.48
C VAL A 138 3.61 -17.75 -9.50
N LEU A 139 4.61 -16.99 -9.05
CA LEU A 139 6.00 -17.40 -8.91
C LEU A 139 6.39 -17.32 -7.42
N GLU A 140 5.82 -18.22 -6.62
CA GLU A 140 6.13 -18.37 -5.19
C GLU A 140 7.45 -19.11 -4.94
N ARG A 141 7.95 -19.04 -3.71
CA ARG A 141 9.26 -19.59 -3.31
C ARG A 141 10.40 -19.16 -4.24
N THR A 142 10.24 -18.01 -4.88
CA THR A 142 11.13 -17.52 -5.92
C THR A 142 11.80 -16.25 -5.43
N ASN A 143 13.11 -16.33 -5.19
CA ASN A 143 13.89 -15.12 -4.96
C ASN A 143 14.11 -14.44 -6.32
N ILE A 144 13.66 -13.21 -6.47
CA ILE A 144 13.86 -12.42 -7.68
C ILE A 144 15.34 -12.34 -8.10
N ARG A 145 16.29 -12.39 -7.13
CA ARG A 145 17.73 -12.40 -7.41
C ARG A 145 18.23 -13.69 -8.08
N SER A 146 17.50 -14.79 -7.96
CA SER A 146 17.78 -16.04 -8.67
C SER A 146 16.95 -16.21 -9.93
N LEU A 147 15.91 -15.41 -10.13
CA LEU A 147 15.12 -15.45 -11.36
C LEU A 147 15.94 -14.87 -12.52
N ARG A 148 15.92 -15.55 -13.66
CA ARG A 148 16.72 -15.18 -14.85
C ARG A 148 15.84 -14.86 -16.05
N GLU A 149 14.70 -15.51 -16.15
CA GLU A 149 13.70 -15.33 -17.18
C GLU A 149 12.30 -15.48 -16.58
N LEU A 150 11.32 -14.77 -17.15
CA LEU A 150 9.92 -15.05 -16.86
C LEU A 150 9.46 -16.24 -17.72
N PRO A 151 8.38 -16.93 -17.32
CA PRO A 151 7.81 -18.03 -18.09
C PRO A 151 7.65 -17.69 -19.59
N ALA A 152 7.97 -18.68 -20.43
CA ALA A 152 7.97 -18.58 -21.89
C ALA A 152 8.93 -17.50 -22.46
N GLY A 153 9.94 -17.07 -21.71
CA GLY A 153 10.87 -16.02 -22.14
C GLY A 153 10.21 -14.64 -22.26
N THR A 154 9.06 -14.45 -21.61
CA THR A 154 8.33 -13.18 -21.64
C THR A 154 9.16 -12.07 -20.97
N GLN A 155 9.06 -10.84 -21.47
CA GLN A 155 9.50 -9.66 -20.72
C GLN A 155 8.27 -8.83 -20.35
N ALA A 156 8.29 -8.21 -19.16
CA ALA A 156 7.20 -7.36 -18.73
C ALA A 156 7.35 -5.93 -19.26
N ASP A 157 6.23 -5.26 -19.51
CA ASP A 157 6.17 -3.86 -19.97
C ASP A 157 6.26 -2.86 -18.81
N CYS A 158 6.09 -3.34 -17.57
CA CYS A 158 6.27 -2.56 -16.36
C CYS A 158 6.59 -3.46 -15.16
N ALA A 159 7.18 -2.87 -14.12
CA ALA A 159 7.46 -3.56 -12.86
C ALA A 159 7.04 -2.73 -11.65
N VAL A 160 6.57 -3.42 -10.60
CA VAL A 160 6.27 -2.84 -9.30
C VAL A 160 7.01 -3.65 -8.22
N MET A 161 7.52 -2.98 -7.18
CA MET A 161 8.37 -3.62 -6.18
C MET A 161 7.97 -3.18 -4.76
N ASP A 162 7.49 -4.12 -3.93
CA ASP A 162 7.22 -3.93 -2.50
C ASP A 162 7.92 -5.03 -1.68
N VAL A 163 9.25 -5.00 -1.67
CA VAL A 163 10.08 -5.99 -0.96
C VAL A 163 10.41 -5.55 0.45
N SER A 164 10.62 -6.49 1.36
CA SER A 164 10.99 -6.22 2.76
C SER A 164 12.28 -6.95 3.12
N PHE A 165 13.01 -6.44 4.12
CA PHE A 165 14.27 -7.01 4.63
C PHE A 165 15.42 -7.07 3.60
N ILE A 166 15.33 -6.30 2.52
CA ILE A 166 16.35 -6.22 1.48
C ILE A 166 16.38 -4.81 0.88
N SER A 167 17.59 -4.33 0.56
CA SER A 167 17.79 -3.08 -0.16
C SER A 167 17.42 -3.23 -1.64
N LEU A 168 16.82 -2.20 -2.22
CA LEU A 168 16.56 -2.09 -3.66
C LEU A 168 17.84 -2.24 -4.48
N ARG A 169 19.01 -1.86 -3.93
CA ARG A 169 20.31 -2.03 -4.61
C ARG A 169 20.63 -3.48 -4.95
N LEU A 170 20.11 -4.42 -4.16
CA LEU A 170 20.31 -5.85 -4.35
C LEU A 170 19.20 -6.50 -5.19
N VAL A 171 18.10 -5.80 -5.45
CA VAL A 171 16.93 -6.35 -6.11
C VAL A 171 16.79 -5.80 -7.52
N LEU A 172 16.88 -4.49 -7.67
CA LEU A 172 16.62 -3.79 -8.93
C LEU A 172 17.47 -4.32 -10.10
N PRO A 173 18.79 -4.62 -9.95
CA PRO A 173 19.59 -5.15 -11.05
C PRO A 173 19.08 -6.50 -11.60
N HIS A 174 18.35 -7.28 -10.80
CA HIS A 174 17.78 -8.56 -11.22
C HIS A 174 16.39 -8.44 -11.84
N VAL A 175 15.74 -7.28 -11.66
CA VAL A 175 14.46 -6.97 -12.31
C VAL A 175 14.68 -6.51 -13.75
N LEU A 176 15.75 -5.75 -14.00
CA LEU A 176 16.00 -5.14 -15.33
C LEU A 176 16.03 -6.15 -16.50
N PRO A 177 16.65 -7.34 -16.38
CA PRO A 177 16.65 -8.32 -17.47
C PRO A 177 15.26 -8.90 -17.78
N LEU A 178 14.31 -8.81 -16.84
CA LEU A 178 12.98 -9.39 -16.93
C LEU A 178 11.95 -8.44 -17.55
N ILE A 179 12.35 -7.20 -17.87
CA ILE A 179 11.47 -6.16 -18.40
C ILE A 179 11.99 -5.60 -19.73
N HIS A 180 11.09 -5.09 -20.55
CA HIS A 180 11.46 -4.46 -21.82
C HIS A 180 12.19 -3.13 -21.60
N PRO A 181 13.21 -2.80 -22.41
CA PRO A 181 13.63 -1.41 -22.58
C PRO A 181 12.43 -0.54 -22.99
N GLY A 182 12.26 0.60 -22.33
CA GLY A 182 11.07 1.44 -22.42
C GLY A 182 10.03 1.21 -21.31
N ALA A 183 10.21 0.18 -20.46
CA ALA A 183 9.34 -0.07 -19.33
C ALA A 183 9.47 1.00 -18.23
N TRP A 184 8.40 1.17 -17.45
CA TRP A 184 8.41 1.94 -16.22
C TRP A 184 8.46 1.01 -15.00
N ILE A 185 9.09 1.49 -13.93
CA ILE A 185 9.22 0.79 -12.66
C ILE A 185 8.70 1.69 -11.54
N VAL A 186 7.84 1.14 -10.66
CA VAL A 186 7.50 1.77 -9.38
C VAL A 186 8.09 0.92 -8.25
N ALA A 187 9.06 1.48 -7.52
CA ALA A 187 9.71 0.80 -6.41
C ALA A 187 9.41 1.49 -5.08
N LEU A 188 9.08 0.69 -4.06
CA LEU A 188 8.87 1.19 -2.72
C LEU A 188 10.21 1.27 -1.98
N VAL A 189 10.63 2.49 -1.64
CA VAL A 189 11.84 2.74 -0.86
C VAL A 189 11.47 2.73 0.61
N LYS A 190 12.11 1.83 1.37
CA LYS A 190 11.86 1.60 2.79
C LYS A 190 13.12 1.93 3.59
N PRO A 191 13.23 3.12 4.20
CA PRO A 191 14.43 3.56 4.90
C PRO A 191 14.97 2.56 5.91
N GLN A 192 14.12 1.83 6.61
CA GLN A 192 14.49 0.80 7.58
C GLN A 192 15.25 -0.41 6.98
N PHE A 193 15.17 -0.62 5.66
CA PHE A 193 15.90 -1.69 4.95
C PHE A 193 17.06 -1.19 4.10
N GLU A 194 17.18 0.13 3.96
CA GLU A 194 18.27 0.80 3.23
C GLU A 194 19.30 1.41 4.18
N ALA A 195 18.88 1.84 5.38
CA ALA A 195 19.76 2.37 6.41
C ALA A 195 20.69 1.29 6.97
N GLY A 196 21.81 1.71 7.56
CA GLY A 196 22.76 0.79 8.17
C GLY A 196 22.13 0.06 9.37
N LYS A 197 22.55 -1.19 9.60
CA LYS A 197 22.01 -2.05 10.67
C LYS A 197 21.94 -1.36 12.05
N ARG A 198 22.98 -0.59 12.42
CA ARG A 198 23.05 0.15 13.69
C ARG A 198 22.01 1.27 13.84
N GLU A 199 21.49 1.80 12.75
CA GLU A 199 20.47 2.87 12.75
C GLU A 199 19.07 2.27 12.85
N ALA A 200 18.82 1.18 12.11
CA ALA A 200 17.59 0.40 12.23
C ALA A 200 17.41 -0.17 13.65
N ASP A 201 18.47 -0.74 14.23
CA ASP A 201 18.43 -1.36 15.56
C ASP A 201 18.15 -0.34 16.67
N ARG A 202 18.63 0.91 16.54
CA ARG A 202 18.40 1.99 17.52
C ARG A 202 16.93 2.42 17.63
N GLY A 203 16.16 2.25 16.56
CA GLY A 203 14.75 2.63 16.50
C GLY A 203 13.76 1.50 16.74
N ASN A 204 14.21 0.33 17.21
CA ASN A 204 13.43 -0.93 17.17
C ASN A 204 12.87 -1.20 15.76
N GLY A 205 13.64 -0.90 14.72
CA GLY A 205 13.22 -1.04 13.32
C GLY A 205 12.44 0.15 12.75
N VAL A 206 12.15 1.21 13.53
CA VAL A 206 11.48 2.43 13.06
C VAL A 206 12.47 3.58 12.89
N ILE A 207 12.61 4.08 11.66
CA ILE A 207 13.46 5.24 11.35
C ILE A 207 12.64 6.51 11.51
N ARG A 208 12.90 7.27 12.57
CA ARG A 208 12.22 8.56 12.84
C ARG A 208 13.01 9.79 12.39
N ASP A 209 14.33 9.69 12.37
CA ASP A 209 15.20 10.85 12.10
C ASP A 209 15.10 11.27 10.61
N PRO A 210 14.57 12.46 10.28
CA PRO A 210 14.43 12.91 8.91
C PRO A 210 15.79 13.04 8.19
N ALA A 211 16.89 13.24 8.90
CA ALA A 211 18.23 13.26 8.29
C ALA A 211 18.64 11.87 7.79
N VAL A 212 18.21 10.79 8.47
CA VAL A 212 18.45 9.41 8.01
C VAL A 212 17.63 9.13 6.75
N HIS A 213 16.36 9.56 6.71
CA HIS A 213 15.52 9.45 5.52
C HIS A 213 16.17 10.17 4.33
N ALA A 214 16.55 11.44 4.51
CA ALA A 214 17.15 12.24 3.44
C ALA A 214 18.46 11.64 2.93
N ARG A 215 19.32 11.17 3.84
CA ARG A 215 20.58 10.51 3.48
C ARG A 215 20.33 9.24 2.68
N VAL A 216 19.48 8.33 3.16
CA VAL A 216 19.17 7.07 2.49
C VAL A 216 18.65 7.31 1.07
N LEU A 217 17.71 8.24 0.91
CA LEU A 217 17.15 8.59 -0.40
C LEU A 217 18.24 9.16 -1.31
N SER A 218 19.06 10.08 -0.81
CA SER A 218 20.14 10.68 -1.60
C SER A 218 21.19 9.64 -2.03
N GLU A 219 21.57 8.74 -1.13
CA GLU A 219 22.50 7.66 -1.44
C GLU A 219 21.91 6.66 -2.45
N LEU A 220 20.61 6.35 -2.37
CA LEU A 220 19.94 5.49 -3.35
C LEU A 220 19.88 6.15 -4.73
N LEU A 221 19.52 7.44 -4.80
CA LEU A 221 19.49 8.20 -6.05
C LEU A 221 20.89 8.34 -6.67
N GLY A 222 21.91 8.58 -5.84
CA GLY A 222 23.31 8.59 -6.29
C GLY A 222 23.74 7.26 -6.88
N TRP A 223 23.45 6.15 -6.17
CA TRP A 223 23.73 4.80 -6.66
C TRP A 223 23.01 4.48 -7.97
N LEU A 224 21.74 4.88 -8.13
CA LEU A 224 21.02 4.70 -9.39
C LEU A 224 21.73 5.41 -10.56
N ALA A 225 22.18 6.65 -10.34
CA ALA A 225 22.88 7.42 -11.35
C ALA A 225 24.25 6.81 -11.73
N THR A 226 24.97 6.23 -10.77
CA THR A 226 26.31 5.68 -11.00
C THR A 226 26.32 4.24 -11.49
N ASP A 227 25.49 3.38 -10.91
CA ASP A 227 25.55 1.94 -11.08
C ASP A 227 24.48 1.42 -12.06
N LEU A 228 23.36 2.13 -12.22
CA LEU A 228 22.27 1.77 -13.12
C LEU A 228 21.89 2.93 -14.07
N PRO A 229 22.82 3.40 -14.92
CA PRO A 229 22.59 4.57 -15.79
C PRO A 229 21.44 4.39 -16.80
N ALA A 230 21.03 3.15 -17.08
CA ALA A 230 19.86 2.85 -17.90
C ALA A 230 18.52 3.07 -17.17
N CYS A 231 18.53 3.36 -15.86
CA CYS A 231 17.36 3.67 -15.05
C CYS A 231 17.32 5.17 -14.76
N ALA A 232 16.51 5.90 -15.51
CA ALA A 232 16.31 7.33 -15.27
C ALA A 232 15.28 7.54 -14.16
N VAL A 233 15.65 8.26 -13.11
CA VAL A 233 14.71 8.67 -12.05
C VAL A 233 13.73 9.68 -12.64
N GLN A 234 12.43 9.43 -12.50
CA GLN A 234 11.37 10.29 -13.05
C GLN A 234 10.47 10.89 -11.96
N GLY A 235 10.51 10.35 -10.74
CA GLY A 235 9.77 10.91 -9.62
C GLY A 235 10.04 10.19 -8.30
N LEU A 236 9.88 10.92 -7.20
CA LEU A 236 9.94 10.39 -5.85
C LEU A 236 8.90 11.13 -5.00
N ILE A 237 7.97 10.40 -4.39
CA ILE A 237 6.93 10.96 -3.52
C ILE A 237 6.76 10.12 -2.25
N PRO A 238 6.20 10.67 -1.16
CA PRO A 238 5.83 9.85 0.00
C PRO A 238 4.72 8.86 -0.33
N SER A 239 4.80 7.67 0.29
CA SER A 239 3.70 6.71 0.35
C SER A 239 2.51 7.31 1.12
N PRO A 240 1.25 7.06 0.69
CA PRO A 240 0.07 7.60 1.36
C PRO A 240 -0.23 6.92 2.71
N ILE A 241 0.40 5.78 2.97
CA ILE A 241 0.29 5.03 4.22
C ILE A 241 1.68 4.63 4.71
N THR A 242 1.83 4.51 6.04
CA THR A 242 3.06 4.01 6.66
C THR A 242 3.15 2.49 6.57
N GLY A 243 4.38 1.96 6.70
CA GLY A 243 4.64 0.54 6.84
C GLY A 243 4.09 -0.04 8.15
N ARG A 244 4.18 -1.36 8.32
CA ARG A 244 3.55 -2.12 9.43
C ARG A 244 3.87 -1.56 10.83
N ASP A 245 5.09 -1.07 11.04
CA ASP A 245 5.57 -0.54 12.31
C ASP A 245 5.57 1.01 12.38
N GLY A 246 4.89 1.66 11.43
CA GLY A 246 4.81 3.13 11.35
C GLY A 246 5.96 3.80 10.60
N ASN A 247 6.83 3.04 9.93
CA ASN A 247 7.88 3.62 9.08
C ASN A 247 7.27 4.40 7.91
N HIS A 248 7.77 5.61 7.67
CA HIS A 248 7.48 6.32 6.43
C HIS A 248 8.21 5.64 5.27
N GLU A 249 7.52 5.51 4.15
CA GLU A 249 8.01 4.84 2.93
C GLU A 249 7.84 5.79 1.75
N TYR A 250 8.60 5.60 0.68
CA TYR A 250 8.59 6.46 -0.50
C TYR A 250 8.34 5.65 -1.77
N LEU A 251 7.69 6.28 -2.74
CA LEU A 251 7.38 5.72 -4.06
C LEU A 251 8.33 6.33 -5.07
N LEU A 252 9.24 5.51 -5.60
CA LEU A 252 10.22 5.88 -6.62
C LEU A 252 9.75 5.40 -7.99
N TRP A 253 9.70 6.31 -8.95
CA TRP A 253 9.45 6.00 -10.36
C TRP A 253 10.75 6.06 -11.16
N LEU A 254 11.03 4.98 -11.89
CA LEU A 254 12.13 4.85 -12.84
C LEU A 254 11.60 4.58 -14.24
N ALA A 255 12.20 5.21 -15.24
CA ALA A 255 12.11 4.80 -16.64
C ALA A 255 13.34 3.96 -16.99
N TYR A 256 13.15 2.79 -17.60
CA TYR A 256 14.24 1.86 -17.92
C TYR A 256 14.52 1.81 -19.41
N GLY A 257 15.79 1.88 -19.81
CA GLY A 257 16.27 1.56 -21.16
C GLY A 257 15.75 2.47 -22.29
N GLY A 258 15.12 3.59 -21.95
CA GLY A 258 14.62 4.59 -22.89
C GLY A 258 15.51 5.82 -22.99
N THR A 259 15.02 6.87 -23.66
CA THR A 259 15.69 8.17 -23.82
C THR A 259 15.34 9.18 -22.72
N ALA A 260 14.64 8.74 -21.66
CA ALA A 260 14.21 9.62 -20.59
C ALA A 260 15.43 10.17 -19.84
N THR A 261 15.49 11.49 -19.68
CA THR A 261 16.49 12.13 -18.83
C THR A 261 16.04 12.10 -17.37
N PRO A 262 16.94 11.80 -16.41
CA PRO A 262 16.59 11.85 -15.00
C PRO A 262 16.10 13.24 -14.58
N VAL A 263 15.08 13.31 -13.75
CA VAL A 263 14.62 14.56 -13.12
C VAL A 263 15.39 14.81 -11.82
N ALA A 264 15.62 16.08 -11.50
CA ALA A 264 16.16 16.46 -10.21
C ALA A 264 15.11 16.26 -9.11
N ILE A 265 15.49 15.58 -8.03
CA ILE A 265 14.62 15.32 -6.87
C ILE A 265 15.08 16.19 -5.70
N ASP A 266 14.18 17.02 -5.18
CA ASP A 266 14.37 17.69 -3.90
C ASP A 266 14.04 16.72 -2.75
N VAL A 267 15.06 16.01 -2.30
CA VAL A 267 14.93 15.00 -1.24
C VAL A 267 14.44 15.62 0.07
N ALA A 268 14.87 16.84 0.40
CA ALA A 268 14.44 17.51 1.63
C ALA A 268 12.93 17.79 1.59
N ALA A 269 12.44 18.34 0.46
CA ALA A 269 11.01 18.58 0.28
C ALA A 269 10.19 17.28 0.34
N VAL A 270 10.69 16.18 -0.23
CA VAL A 270 10.02 14.87 -0.19
C VAL A 270 9.92 14.34 1.25
N VAL A 271 11.00 14.43 2.04
CA VAL A 271 11.00 13.99 3.44
C VAL A 271 10.08 14.86 4.29
N THR A 272 10.09 16.19 4.09
CA THR A 272 9.16 17.10 4.77
C THR A 272 7.70 16.78 4.41
N ALA A 273 7.40 16.53 3.14
CA ALA A 273 6.05 16.16 2.69
C ALA A 273 5.57 14.81 3.25
N ALA A 274 6.49 13.91 3.60
CA ALA A 274 6.17 12.65 4.27
C ALA A 274 5.72 12.83 5.72
N GLY A 275 5.93 14.01 6.32
CA GLY A 275 5.59 14.29 7.71
C GLY A 275 6.48 13.58 8.72
N VAL A 276 7.74 13.27 8.34
CA VAL A 276 8.73 12.72 9.26
C VAL A 276 9.10 13.80 10.27
N ALA A 277 8.76 13.59 11.54
CA ALA A 277 8.96 14.51 12.65
C ALA A 277 10.14 14.10 13.53
#